data_AF-A0A167MS30-F1
#
_entry.id   AF-A0A167MS30-F1
#
_cell.length_a   1.000
_cell.length_b   1.000
_cell.length_c   1.000
_cell.angle_alpha   90.00
_cell.angle_beta   90.00
_cell.angle_gamma   90.00
#
_symmetry.space_group_name_H-M   'P 1'
#
loop_
_entity.id
_entity.type
_entity.pdbx_description
1 polymer ?
#
loop_
_entity_poly.entity_id
_entity_poly.type
_entity_poly.pdbx_seq_one_letter_code
_entity_poly.pdbx_strand_id
1 'polypeptide(L)'
;MELQAHYSVKANGKEVAAQLRDRIAEVRVTLRTGLLSDTCYVKFDNLGNLPITAPQGAEDLEIGMGYKQGTDDNSAPIVEMGKYSVGEYQLIGPVRALELHGNKVLWDQELKTLKFKSWPNSDDAPLMLTDVISEIAGQYGLSPCIADSYQQIQLPQIEQSESDMQLLSKLAEQYDAFMKIVNDKLIFMNKGTGRSLSGQPLPEVVLGPKWLTSWVLNAQHYKSVGEVKAKFYDFDIAELKVVNAGSASPSHILPYVFADEASAQVAAQSKLAQFKRSHKSVQLHTFGKPDIVAGGVVEIEDVADEINGRWYVNEVEHVINGQGYYSYVNCEALAE
;
A
#
# COMPACT_ATOMS: atom_id res chain seq x y z
N MET A 1 -14.78 -5.64 28.89
CA MET A 1 -13.59 -6.27 28.30
C MET A 1 -12.42 -5.41 28.71
N GLU A 2 -11.59 -5.85 29.65
CA GLU A 2 -10.37 -5.14 30.06
C GLU A 2 -9.29 -5.37 28.98
N LEU A 3 -9.47 -4.74 27.82
CA LEU A 3 -8.49 -4.76 26.75
C LEU A 3 -7.46 -3.67 27.04
N GLN A 4 -6.26 -4.08 27.47
CA GLN A 4 -5.15 -3.15 27.65
C GLN A 4 -4.30 -3.13 26.36
N ALA A 5 -4.27 -1.98 25.70
CA ALA A 5 -3.44 -1.75 24.52
C ALA A 5 -1.96 -2.07 24.82
N HIS A 6 -1.28 -2.70 23.88
CA HIS A 6 0.12 -3.06 24.03
C HIS A 6 0.86 -2.92 22.70
N TYR A 7 2.11 -2.47 22.79
CA TYR A 7 3.03 -2.38 21.67
C TYR A 7 4.37 -3.02 22.05
N SER A 8 5.06 -3.53 21.03
CA SER A 8 6.46 -3.94 21.06
C SER A 8 7.24 -3.01 20.14
N VAL A 9 8.36 -2.48 20.62
CA VAL A 9 9.27 -1.65 19.81
C VAL A 9 10.68 -2.20 20.01
N LYS A 10 11.26 -2.73 18.93
CA LYS A 10 12.64 -3.23 18.92
C LYS A 10 13.50 -2.31 18.06
N ALA A 11 14.64 -1.89 18.60
CA ALA A 11 15.66 -1.17 17.86
C ALA A 11 16.83 -2.12 17.55
N ASN A 12 17.18 -2.26 16.26
CA ASN A 12 18.25 -3.13 15.78
C ASN A 12 18.14 -4.57 16.34
N GLY A 13 16.92 -5.12 16.29
CA GLY A 13 16.60 -6.47 16.78
C GLY A 13 16.57 -6.64 18.30
N LYS A 14 16.82 -5.57 19.07
CA LYS A 14 16.77 -5.59 20.53
C LYS A 14 15.57 -4.80 21.02
N GLU A 15 14.81 -5.41 21.92
CA GLU A 15 13.72 -4.72 22.59
C GLU A 15 14.21 -3.44 23.26
N VAL A 16 13.49 -2.34 23.05
CA VAL A 16 13.82 -1.07 23.67
C VAL A 16 13.82 -1.23 25.20
N ALA A 17 14.83 -0.67 25.86
CA ALA A 17 14.97 -0.77 27.32
C ALA A 17 13.67 -0.34 28.03
N ALA A 18 13.30 -1.04 29.09
CA ALA A 18 12.03 -0.78 29.81
C ALA A 18 11.85 0.71 30.17
N GLN A 19 12.92 1.35 30.64
CA GLN A 19 12.95 2.78 30.97
C GLN A 19 12.60 3.70 29.80
N LEU A 20 12.90 3.29 28.57
CA LEU A 20 12.59 4.06 27.36
C LEU A 20 11.19 3.71 26.82
N ARG A 21 10.68 2.50 27.06
CA ARG A 21 9.30 2.11 26.71
C ARG A 21 8.25 2.87 27.53
N ASP A 22 8.50 3.07 28.82
CA ASP A 22 7.60 3.83 29.71
C ASP A 22 7.50 5.31 29.34
N ARG A 23 8.40 5.77 28.46
CA ARG A 23 8.52 7.15 27.98
C ARG A 23 7.93 7.36 26.59
N ILE A 24 7.43 6.30 25.96
CA ILE A 24 6.74 6.40 24.68
C ILE A 24 5.34 6.96 24.92
N ALA A 25 5.06 8.10 24.30
CA ALA A 25 3.78 8.79 24.37
C ALA A 25 2.83 8.38 23.23
N GLU A 26 3.38 8.02 22.07
CA GLU A 26 2.62 7.58 20.90
C GLU A 26 3.44 6.62 20.04
N VAL A 27 2.81 5.53 19.60
CA VAL A 27 3.29 4.67 18.52
C VAL A 27 2.25 4.67 17.44
N ARG A 28 2.67 4.96 16.21
CA ARG A 28 1.80 5.00 15.03
C ARG A 28 2.46 4.27 13.89
N VAL A 29 1.67 3.46 13.21
CA VAL A 29 2.08 2.78 11.98
C VAL A 29 1.03 3.02 10.92
N THR A 30 1.46 3.46 9.75
CA THR A 30 0.60 3.56 8.57
C THR A 30 1.01 2.50 7.54
N LEU A 31 0.10 1.60 7.23
CA LEU A 31 0.24 0.57 6.20
C LEU A 31 -0.52 1.00 4.96
N ARG A 32 0.09 0.87 3.78
CA ARG A 32 -0.48 1.33 2.50
C ARG A 32 -0.40 0.24 1.43
N THR A 33 -1.36 0.25 0.52
CA THR A 33 -1.31 -0.53 -0.71
C THR A 33 -0.57 0.24 -1.80
N GLY A 34 -0.01 -0.50 -2.75
CA GLY A 34 0.71 0.08 -3.89
C GLY A 34 2.04 0.73 -3.53
N LEU A 35 2.33 1.84 -4.20
CA LEU A 35 3.67 2.41 -4.32
C LEU A 35 4.10 3.27 -3.12
N LEU A 36 3.14 3.65 -2.27
CA LEU A 36 3.45 4.42 -1.08
C LEU A 36 4.06 3.49 -0.04
N SER A 37 5.17 3.94 0.56
CA SER A 37 5.83 3.18 1.62
C SER A 37 4.95 3.14 2.88
N ASP A 38 5.03 2.02 3.59
CA ASP A 38 4.53 1.96 4.95
C ASP A 38 5.42 2.85 5.82
N THR A 39 4.82 3.57 6.77
CA THR A 39 5.53 4.53 7.62
C THR A 39 5.33 4.18 9.09
N CYS A 40 6.31 4.51 9.92
CA CYS A 40 6.16 4.47 11.36
C CYS A 40 6.49 5.83 11.97
N TYR A 41 5.91 6.05 13.15
CA TYR A 41 6.10 7.21 13.98
C TYR A 41 6.15 6.77 15.44
N VAL A 42 7.19 7.21 16.16
CA VAL A 42 7.31 6.96 17.59
C VAL A 42 7.64 8.26 18.29
N LYS A 43 6.81 8.63 19.27
CA LYS A 43 7.00 9.83 20.09
C LYS A 43 7.42 9.44 21.48
N PHE A 44 8.51 10.05 21.95
CA PHE A 44 8.97 9.95 23.32
C PHE A 44 8.79 11.26 24.07
N ASP A 45 8.51 11.18 25.36
CA ASP A 45 8.77 12.31 26.25
C ASP A 45 10.31 12.50 26.34
N ASN A 46 10.79 13.72 26.12
CA ASN A 46 12.23 14.01 26.13
C ASN A 46 12.57 14.97 27.27
N LEU A 47 12.26 14.56 28.50
CA LEU A 47 12.44 15.34 29.70
C LEU A 47 13.88 15.85 29.82
N GLY A 48 14.07 17.15 30.11
CA GLY A 48 15.42 17.75 30.10
C GLY A 48 16.35 17.27 31.20
N ASN A 49 15.83 16.67 32.28
CA ASN A 49 16.64 16.01 33.30
C ASN A 49 17.03 14.56 32.94
N LEU A 50 16.38 13.96 31.93
CA LEU A 50 16.66 12.64 31.38
C LEU A 50 16.59 12.69 29.84
N PRO A 51 17.51 13.38 29.15
CA PRO A 51 17.47 13.47 27.70
C PRO A 51 17.67 12.10 27.06
N ILE A 52 16.93 11.83 25.97
CA ILE A 52 17.12 10.65 25.13
C ILE A 52 18.15 10.98 24.05
N THR A 53 19.13 10.11 23.86
CA THR A 53 20.11 10.24 22.77
C THR A 53 19.39 10.17 21.44
N ALA A 54 19.60 11.17 20.59
CA ALA A 54 19.04 11.17 19.24
C ALA A 54 19.63 10.01 18.41
N PRO A 55 18.83 9.40 17.52
CA PRO A 55 19.32 8.34 16.65
C PRO A 55 20.36 8.89 15.68
N GLN A 56 21.30 8.04 15.26
CA GLN A 56 22.30 8.42 14.26
C GLN A 56 21.79 8.30 12.81
N GLY A 57 20.57 7.79 12.64
CA GLY A 57 19.92 7.53 11.36
C GLY A 57 20.18 6.10 10.85
N ALA A 58 19.31 5.61 9.98
CA ALA A 58 19.33 4.26 9.42
C ALA A 58 19.24 3.12 10.46
N GLU A 59 18.79 3.42 11.68
CA GLU A 59 18.48 2.41 12.69
C GLU A 59 17.19 1.67 12.31
N ASP A 60 17.18 0.35 12.49
CA ASP A 60 16.01 -0.47 12.23
C ASP A 60 15.07 -0.48 13.44
N LEU A 61 13.81 -0.12 13.22
CA LEU A 61 12.72 -0.24 14.17
C LEU A 61 11.75 -1.33 13.73
N GLU A 62 11.55 -2.33 14.58
CA GLU A 62 10.48 -3.32 14.42
C GLU A 62 9.35 -2.95 15.39
N ILE A 63 8.13 -2.84 14.85
CA ILE A 63 6.96 -2.46 15.63
C ILE A 63 5.92 -3.56 15.55
N GLY A 64 5.41 -3.97 16.70
CA GLY A 64 4.23 -4.82 16.84
C GLY A 64 3.17 -4.14 17.70
N MET A 65 1.89 -4.39 17.41
CA MET A 65 0.76 -3.82 18.15
C MET A 65 -0.28 -4.89 18.47
N GLY A 66 -1.00 -4.72 19.57
CA GLY A 66 -2.05 -5.64 19.99
C GLY A 66 -2.65 -5.28 21.35
N TYR A 67 -3.17 -6.30 22.03
CA TYR A 67 -3.74 -6.17 23.37
C TYR A 67 -3.18 -7.23 24.29
N LYS A 68 -2.95 -6.89 25.56
CA LYS A 68 -2.78 -7.90 26.62
C LYS A 68 -4.15 -8.53 26.87
N GLN A 69 -4.34 -9.79 26.49
CA GLN A 69 -5.46 -10.58 27.01
C GLN A 69 -5.07 -11.12 28.39
N GLY A 70 -6.05 -11.30 29.28
CA GLY A 70 -5.85 -11.67 30.69
C GLY A 70 -5.23 -13.06 30.92
N THR A 71 -3.97 -13.24 30.56
CA THR A 71 -3.13 -14.36 30.96
C THR A 71 -2.25 -13.94 32.15
N ASP A 72 -2.05 -14.87 33.08
CA ASP A 72 -1.15 -14.69 34.24
C ASP A 72 0.33 -14.46 33.83
N ASP A 73 0.66 -14.61 32.54
CA ASP A 73 2.02 -14.56 31.99
C ASP A 73 2.41 -13.25 31.27
N ASN A 74 1.55 -12.22 31.25
CA ASN A 74 1.80 -10.93 30.59
C ASN A 74 2.09 -11.00 29.06
N SER A 75 1.84 -12.13 28.37
CA SER A 75 2.02 -12.19 26.92
C SER A 75 0.79 -11.63 26.18
N ALA A 76 0.96 -10.51 25.49
CA ALA A 76 -0.04 -9.99 24.57
C ALA A 76 0.07 -10.74 23.23
N PRO A 77 -1.04 -11.18 22.59
CA PRO A 77 -1.02 -11.42 21.15
C PRO A 77 -0.66 -10.10 20.44
N ILE A 78 0.57 -10.04 19.94
CA ILE A 78 1.12 -8.91 19.17
C ILE A 78 1.12 -9.31 17.71
N VAL A 79 0.57 -8.44 16.86
CA VAL A 79 0.72 -8.54 15.40
C VAL A 79 1.92 -7.69 15.00
N GLU A 80 2.87 -8.31 14.31
CA GLU A 80 4.03 -7.62 13.74
C GLU A 80 3.56 -6.68 12.61
N MET A 81 3.75 -5.38 12.80
CA MET A 81 3.31 -4.36 11.84
C MET A 81 4.36 -4.12 10.75
N GLY A 82 5.64 -4.32 11.07
CA GLY A 82 6.72 -4.29 10.10
C GLY A 82 8.06 -3.84 10.67
N LYS A 83 9.05 -3.77 9.77
CA LYS A 83 10.38 -3.22 10.02
C LYS A 83 10.56 -1.93 9.23
N TYR A 84 11.10 -0.91 9.90
CA TYR A 84 11.20 0.45 9.40
C TYR A 84 12.61 0.98 9.62
N SER A 85 13.18 1.68 8.65
CA SER A 85 14.43 2.40 8.80
C SER A 85 14.12 3.83 9.24
N VAL A 86 14.69 4.26 10.37
CA VAL A 86 14.54 5.64 10.88
C VAL A 86 15.36 6.58 10.03
N GLY A 87 14.67 7.40 9.24
CA GLY A 87 15.30 8.37 8.34
C GLY A 87 15.38 9.78 8.93
N GLU A 88 14.49 10.11 9.86
CA GLU A 88 14.37 11.46 10.42
C GLU A 88 14.01 11.41 11.90
N TYR A 89 14.52 12.37 12.66
CA TYR A 89 14.05 12.66 14.01
C TYR A 89 13.80 14.16 14.18
N GLN A 90 12.86 14.50 15.05
CA GLN A 90 12.53 15.88 15.41
C GLN A 90 12.60 16.07 16.93
N LEU A 91 13.14 17.20 17.35
CA LEU A 91 13.16 17.64 18.74
C LEU A 91 12.21 18.82 18.90
N ILE A 92 11.16 18.65 19.72
CA ILE A 92 10.10 19.65 19.86
C ILE A 92 10.16 20.29 21.25
N GLY A 93 10.32 21.61 21.31
CA GLY A 93 10.18 22.42 22.53
C GLY A 93 8.92 23.30 22.50
N PRO A 94 8.39 23.77 23.64
CA PRO A 94 8.90 23.62 25.02
C PRO A 94 8.43 22.35 25.74
N VAL A 95 7.46 21.61 25.17
CA VAL A 95 6.91 20.36 25.75
C VAL A 95 7.95 19.23 25.79
N ARG A 96 9.09 19.41 25.10
CA ARG A 96 10.24 18.50 25.04
C ARG A 96 9.83 17.09 24.62
N ALA A 97 9.63 16.91 23.32
CA ALA A 97 9.42 15.60 22.72
C ALA A 97 10.58 15.24 21.77
N LEU A 98 10.84 13.94 21.64
CA LEU A 98 11.63 13.37 20.57
C LEU A 98 10.68 12.55 19.69
N GLU A 99 10.58 12.92 18.42
CA GLU A 99 9.74 12.24 17.44
C GLU A 99 10.63 11.55 16.42
N LEU A 100 10.39 10.26 16.19
CA LEU A 100 11.11 9.46 15.20
C LEU A 100 10.19 9.15 14.03
N HIS A 101 10.70 9.32 12.82
CA HIS A 101 9.99 9.03 11.58
C HIS A 101 10.76 7.97 10.80
N GLY A 102 10.09 6.85 10.53
CA GLY A 102 10.65 5.75 9.76
C GLY A 102 9.82 5.44 8.53
N ASN A 103 10.50 5.02 7.48
CA ASN A 103 9.86 4.40 6.30
C ASN A 103 10.18 2.91 6.32
N LYS A 104 9.31 2.09 5.72
CA LYS A 104 9.61 0.67 5.54
C LYS A 104 10.99 0.52 4.90
N VAL A 105 11.80 -0.38 5.44
CA VAL A 105 13.15 -0.63 4.94
C VAL A 105 13.03 -0.97 3.45
N LEU A 106 13.55 -0.09 2.60
CA LEU A 106 13.76 -0.42 1.21
C LEU A 106 15.06 -1.22 1.16
N TRP A 107 14.93 -2.43 0.64
CA TRP A 107 15.99 -3.42 0.56
C TRP A 107 17.18 -2.95 -0.30
N ASP A 108 16.98 -2.02 -1.25
CA ASP A 108 18.08 -1.40 -2.00
C ASP A 108 17.76 0.03 -2.47
N GLN A 109 18.72 0.94 -2.28
CA GLN A 109 18.67 2.31 -2.80
C GLN A 109 18.88 2.35 -4.32
N GLU A 110 19.58 1.37 -4.89
CA GLU A 110 19.84 1.26 -6.32
C GLU A 110 18.56 1.11 -7.13
N LEU A 111 17.47 0.57 -6.55
CA LEU A 111 16.16 0.49 -7.22
C LEU A 111 15.63 1.87 -7.63
N LYS A 112 16.04 2.93 -6.91
CA LYS A 112 15.66 4.31 -7.20
C LYS A 112 16.61 5.00 -8.17
N THR A 113 17.74 4.39 -8.50
CA THR A 113 18.74 5.01 -9.38
C THR A 113 18.27 4.99 -10.82
N LEU A 114 18.60 6.06 -11.55
CA LEU A 114 18.29 6.19 -12.96
C LEU A 114 19.04 5.12 -13.75
N LYS A 115 18.32 4.37 -14.60
CA LYS A 115 18.90 3.38 -15.50
C LYS A 115 18.55 3.68 -16.96
N PHE A 116 19.45 3.26 -17.83
CA PHE A 116 19.27 3.26 -19.28
C PHE A 116 19.39 1.83 -19.78
N LYS A 117 18.28 1.25 -20.25
CA LYS A 117 18.23 -0.14 -20.71
C LYS A 117 17.18 -0.32 -21.80
N SER A 118 17.53 -1.03 -22.87
CA SER A 118 16.57 -1.45 -23.89
C SER A 118 16.04 -2.85 -23.57
N TRP A 119 14.72 -3.00 -23.62
CA TRP A 119 13.99 -4.25 -23.48
C TRP A 119 13.37 -4.57 -24.84
N PRO A 120 14.06 -5.36 -25.68
CA PRO A 120 13.61 -5.65 -27.04
C PRO A 120 12.38 -6.57 -27.01
N ASN A 121 11.51 -6.40 -28.00
CA ASN A 121 10.39 -7.30 -28.29
C ASN A 121 10.54 -7.81 -29.73
N SER A 122 10.49 -9.12 -29.95
CA SER A 122 10.54 -9.72 -31.29
C SER A 122 9.60 -10.92 -31.41
N ASP A 123 9.24 -11.30 -32.65
CA ASP A 123 8.34 -12.43 -32.92
C ASP A 123 8.89 -13.77 -32.37
N ASP A 124 10.22 -13.94 -32.41
CA ASP A 124 10.90 -15.15 -31.92
C ASP A 124 11.07 -15.18 -30.39
N ALA A 125 11.03 -14.01 -29.74
CA ALA A 125 11.23 -13.84 -28.30
C ALA A 125 10.40 -12.65 -27.81
N PRO A 126 9.08 -12.83 -27.62
CA PRO A 126 8.20 -11.75 -27.19
C PRO A 126 8.58 -11.31 -25.78
N LEU A 127 8.57 -10.00 -25.54
CA LEU A 127 8.85 -9.44 -24.24
C LEU A 127 7.64 -9.65 -23.32
N MET A 128 7.77 -10.52 -22.31
CA MET A 128 6.69 -10.74 -21.35
C MET A 128 6.82 -9.80 -20.15
N LEU A 129 5.67 -9.33 -19.63
CA LEU A 129 5.64 -8.53 -18.39
C LEU A 129 6.30 -9.27 -17.22
N THR A 130 6.10 -10.57 -17.13
CA THR A 130 6.70 -11.42 -16.11
C THR A 130 8.22 -11.45 -16.19
N ASP A 131 8.78 -11.41 -17.39
CA ASP A 131 10.22 -11.46 -17.62
C ASP A 131 10.89 -10.18 -17.16
N VAL A 132 10.30 -9.02 -17.50
CA VAL A 132 10.77 -7.71 -17.02
C VAL A 132 10.77 -7.65 -15.49
N ILE A 133 9.67 -8.04 -14.86
CA ILE A 133 9.54 -8.02 -13.40
C ILE A 133 10.54 -9.00 -12.75
N SER A 134 10.67 -10.20 -13.30
CA SER A 134 11.55 -11.24 -12.74
C SER A 134 13.03 -10.89 -12.90
N GLU A 135 13.43 -10.31 -14.03
CA GLU A 135 14.80 -9.87 -14.24
C GLU A 135 15.16 -8.74 -13.27
N ILE A 136 14.28 -7.73 -13.12
CA ILE A 136 14.50 -6.66 -12.16
C ILE A 136 14.57 -7.23 -10.74
N ALA A 137 13.63 -8.08 -10.33
CA ALA A 137 13.66 -8.71 -9.01
C ALA A 137 14.98 -9.47 -8.76
N GLY A 138 15.45 -10.21 -9.76
CA GLY A 138 16.69 -10.99 -9.67
C GLY A 138 17.97 -10.17 -9.51
N GLN A 139 18.06 -8.98 -10.14
CA GLN A 139 19.20 -8.05 -9.98
C GLN A 139 19.44 -7.64 -8.52
N TYR A 140 18.40 -7.80 -7.73
CA TYR A 140 18.20 -7.20 -6.43
C TYR A 140 18.00 -8.26 -5.33
N GLY A 141 18.20 -9.54 -5.66
CA GLY A 141 18.04 -10.66 -4.73
C GLY A 141 16.58 -10.89 -4.28
N LEU A 142 15.61 -10.30 -4.96
CA LEU A 142 14.19 -10.47 -4.63
C LEU A 142 13.60 -11.68 -5.36
N SER A 143 12.69 -12.37 -4.68
CA SER A 143 11.84 -13.37 -5.31
C SER A 143 10.62 -12.71 -5.97
N PRO A 144 10.43 -12.83 -7.31
CA PRO A 144 9.25 -12.30 -7.97
C PRO A 144 8.01 -13.12 -7.60
N CYS A 145 6.94 -12.44 -7.25
CA CYS A 145 5.65 -13.00 -6.87
C CYS A 145 4.56 -12.32 -7.70
N ILE A 146 4.23 -12.90 -8.85
CA ILE A 146 3.40 -12.27 -9.88
C ILE A 146 2.09 -13.05 -10.00
N ALA A 147 0.95 -12.36 -9.98
CA ALA A 147 -0.36 -13.00 -10.11
C ALA A 147 -0.56 -13.63 -11.50
N ASP A 148 -1.30 -14.74 -11.55
CA ASP A 148 -1.52 -15.52 -12.78
C ASP A 148 -2.14 -14.70 -13.92
N SER A 149 -2.92 -13.66 -13.61
CA SER A 149 -3.53 -12.78 -14.60
C SER A 149 -2.52 -12.03 -15.48
N TYR A 150 -1.25 -11.94 -15.08
CA TYR A 150 -0.21 -11.22 -15.80
C TYR A 150 0.72 -12.13 -16.63
N GLN A 151 0.54 -13.46 -16.56
CA GLN A 151 1.44 -14.43 -17.18
C GLN A 151 1.46 -14.38 -18.72
N GLN A 152 0.37 -13.92 -19.33
CA GLN A 152 0.21 -13.88 -20.79
C GLN A 152 0.32 -12.46 -21.36
N ILE A 153 0.74 -11.48 -20.56
CA ILE A 153 0.87 -10.09 -21.00
C ILE A 153 2.18 -9.91 -21.75
N GLN A 154 2.06 -9.73 -23.07
CA GLN A 154 3.15 -9.29 -23.93
C GLN A 154 3.25 -7.76 -23.88
N LEU A 155 4.48 -7.27 -23.78
CA LEU A 155 4.80 -5.86 -23.77
C LEU A 155 5.35 -5.45 -25.14
N PRO A 156 5.07 -4.21 -25.59
CA PRO A 156 5.85 -3.61 -26.67
C PRO A 156 7.31 -3.44 -26.22
N GLN A 157 8.21 -3.18 -27.18
CA GLN A 157 9.59 -2.81 -26.85
C GLN A 157 9.63 -1.62 -25.87
N ILE A 158 10.43 -1.73 -24.82
CA ILE A 158 10.59 -0.67 -23.81
C ILE A 158 12.01 -0.12 -23.87
N GLU A 159 12.12 1.20 -24.06
CA GLU A 159 13.36 1.93 -23.82
C GLU A 159 13.29 2.58 -22.43
N GLN A 160 13.96 1.96 -21.47
CA GLN A 160 14.01 2.46 -20.10
C GLN A 160 15.01 3.61 -20.01
N SER A 161 14.53 4.77 -19.57
CA SER A 161 15.31 5.94 -19.19
C SER A 161 14.86 6.46 -17.82
N GLU A 162 14.49 5.54 -16.95
CA GLU A 162 13.92 5.77 -15.61
C GLU A 162 14.46 4.73 -14.64
N SER A 163 14.23 4.91 -13.34
CA SER A 163 14.63 3.90 -12.35
C SER A 163 13.77 2.65 -12.45
N ASP A 164 14.29 1.51 -12.00
CA ASP A 164 13.54 0.25 -11.98
C ASP A 164 12.27 0.38 -11.13
N MET A 165 12.34 1.10 -10.01
CA MET A 165 11.15 1.42 -9.20
C MET A 165 10.09 2.14 -10.04
N GLN A 166 10.49 3.12 -10.84
CA GLN A 166 9.57 3.92 -11.65
C GLN A 166 9.00 3.11 -12.81
N LEU A 167 9.83 2.31 -13.51
CA LEU A 167 9.37 1.41 -14.57
C LEU A 167 8.34 0.42 -14.04
N LEU A 168 8.63 -0.28 -12.94
CA LEU A 168 7.71 -1.21 -12.30
C LEU A 168 6.42 -0.51 -11.83
N SER A 169 6.53 0.72 -11.33
CA SER A 169 5.38 1.54 -10.91
C SER A 169 4.46 1.87 -12.07
N LYS A 170 5.04 2.31 -13.18
CA LYS A 170 4.31 2.65 -14.41
C LYS A 170 3.63 1.41 -15.00
N LEU A 171 4.32 0.27 -15.03
CA LEU A 171 3.72 -1.00 -15.44
C LEU A 171 2.58 -1.40 -14.51
N ALA A 172 2.74 -1.26 -13.20
CA ALA A 172 1.65 -1.55 -12.25
C ALA A 172 0.42 -0.66 -12.52
N GLU A 173 0.60 0.64 -12.73
CA GLU A 173 -0.51 1.55 -13.06
C GLU A 173 -1.17 1.20 -14.39
N GLN A 174 -0.38 0.91 -15.43
CA GLN A 174 -0.89 0.59 -16.77
C GLN A 174 -1.77 -0.67 -16.76
N TYR A 175 -1.38 -1.69 -16.00
CA TYR A 175 -2.05 -2.99 -15.94
C TYR A 175 -3.01 -3.16 -14.75
N ASP A 176 -3.37 -2.06 -14.07
CA ASP A 176 -4.24 -2.04 -12.89
C ASP A 176 -3.79 -2.97 -11.75
N ALA A 177 -2.47 -3.08 -11.60
CA ALA A 177 -1.82 -3.82 -10.55
C ALA A 177 -1.42 -2.91 -9.39
N PHE A 178 -1.10 -3.52 -8.26
CA PHE A 178 -0.25 -2.91 -7.27
C PHE A 178 1.05 -3.70 -7.15
N MET A 179 2.14 -2.97 -6.88
CA MET A 179 3.45 -3.53 -6.66
C MET A 179 3.90 -3.18 -5.25
N LYS A 180 4.40 -4.17 -4.51
CA LYS A 180 4.91 -3.97 -3.15
C LYS A 180 6.07 -4.92 -2.89
N ILE A 181 7.05 -4.47 -2.11
CA ILE A 181 8.19 -5.30 -1.72
C ILE A 181 8.11 -5.57 -0.23
N VAL A 182 8.02 -6.84 0.14
CA VAL A 182 7.86 -7.30 1.52
C VAL A 182 8.59 -8.63 1.68
N ASN A 183 9.40 -8.77 2.72
CA ASN A 183 10.10 -10.02 3.08
C ASN A 183 10.85 -10.64 1.89
N ASP A 184 11.72 -9.85 1.24
CA ASP A 184 12.53 -10.24 0.08
C ASP A 184 11.73 -10.73 -1.14
N LYS A 185 10.44 -10.35 -1.22
CA LYS A 185 9.56 -10.67 -2.33
C LYS A 185 9.05 -9.41 -3.01
N LEU A 186 9.15 -9.37 -4.33
CA LEU A 186 8.49 -8.37 -5.16
C LEU A 186 7.10 -8.90 -5.54
N ILE A 187 6.08 -8.37 -4.90
CA ILE A 187 4.68 -8.72 -5.14
C ILE A 187 4.14 -7.83 -6.25
N PHE A 188 3.56 -8.43 -7.29
CA PHE A 188 2.87 -7.74 -8.38
C PHE A 188 1.54 -8.44 -8.65
N MET A 189 0.43 -7.80 -8.29
CA MET A 189 -0.90 -8.44 -8.32
C MET A 189 -2.03 -7.45 -8.56
N ASN A 190 -3.23 -7.94 -8.90
CA ASN A 190 -4.39 -7.09 -9.20
C ASN A 190 -4.75 -6.18 -8.02
N LYS A 191 -5.05 -4.92 -8.33
CA LYS A 191 -5.44 -3.93 -7.33
C LYS A 191 -6.90 -4.13 -6.90
N GLY A 192 -7.16 -3.92 -5.62
CA GLY A 192 -8.53 -3.82 -5.11
C GLY A 192 -9.29 -5.14 -4.96
N THR A 193 -8.67 -6.31 -5.19
CA THR A 193 -9.38 -7.60 -5.20
C THR A 193 -9.55 -8.24 -3.82
N GLY A 194 -8.75 -7.82 -2.83
CA GLY A 194 -8.75 -8.44 -1.50
C GLY A 194 -8.30 -9.91 -1.52
N ARG A 195 -7.56 -10.33 -2.54
CA ARG A 195 -7.07 -11.70 -2.71
C ARG A 195 -5.57 -11.76 -2.48
N SER A 196 -5.06 -12.96 -2.21
CA SER A 196 -3.64 -13.29 -2.11
C SER A 196 -3.04 -13.55 -3.50
N LEU A 197 -1.72 -13.79 -3.55
CA LEU A 197 -1.00 -14.17 -4.77
C LEU A 197 -1.57 -15.41 -5.46
N SER A 198 -2.09 -16.37 -4.70
CA SER A 198 -2.72 -17.59 -5.24
C SER A 198 -4.20 -17.40 -5.59
N GLY A 199 -4.69 -16.16 -5.59
CA GLY A 199 -6.08 -15.80 -5.88
C GLY A 199 -7.07 -16.12 -4.75
N GLN A 200 -6.59 -16.62 -3.60
CA GLN A 200 -7.43 -16.92 -2.45
C GLN A 200 -7.85 -15.64 -1.73
N PRO A 201 -9.10 -15.49 -1.27
CA PRO A 201 -9.50 -14.35 -0.45
C PRO A 201 -8.59 -14.18 0.77
N LEU A 202 -8.16 -12.95 1.03
CA LEU A 202 -7.48 -12.62 2.28
C LEU A 202 -8.48 -12.66 3.45
N PRO A 203 -8.02 -12.93 4.68
CA PRO A 203 -8.88 -12.86 5.86
C PRO A 203 -9.62 -11.53 5.94
N GLU A 204 -10.94 -11.61 6.10
CA GLU A 204 -11.80 -10.43 6.18
C GLU A 204 -12.00 -10.02 7.63
N VAL A 205 -12.07 -8.71 7.85
CA VAL A 205 -12.31 -8.14 9.16
C VAL A 205 -13.72 -7.58 9.23
N VAL A 206 -14.58 -8.26 10.00
CA VAL A 206 -15.96 -7.82 10.22
C VAL A 206 -16.01 -6.69 11.26
N LEU A 207 -16.67 -5.60 10.91
CA LEU A 207 -16.85 -4.38 11.70
C LEU A 207 -18.33 -4.04 11.86
N GLY A 208 -18.87 -4.33 13.05
CA GLY A 208 -20.20 -3.87 13.46
C GLY A 208 -20.16 -2.53 14.23
N PRO A 209 -21.33 -1.98 14.63
CA PRO A 209 -21.44 -0.66 15.24
C PRO A 209 -20.61 -0.47 16.52
N LYS A 210 -20.37 -1.54 17.28
CA LYS A 210 -19.58 -1.50 18.53
C LYS A 210 -18.09 -1.24 18.30
N TRP A 211 -17.58 -1.50 17.09
CA TRP A 211 -16.17 -1.29 16.75
C TRP A 211 -15.90 0.09 16.18
N LEU A 212 -16.91 0.74 15.58
CA LEU A 212 -16.77 2.02 14.89
C LEU A 212 -17.03 3.18 15.87
N THR A 213 -16.09 4.13 15.92
CA THR A 213 -16.24 5.38 16.67
C THR A 213 -16.75 6.51 15.76
N SER A 214 -16.39 6.49 14.48
CA SER A 214 -16.97 7.36 13.44
C SER A 214 -16.72 6.78 12.05
N TRP A 215 -17.53 7.19 11.07
CA TRP A 215 -17.34 6.81 9.68
C TRP A 215 -17.78 7.94 8.74
N VAL A 216 -17.19 7.99 7.54
CA VAL A 216 -17.55 8.93 6.48
C VAL A 216 -17.59 8.18 5.15
N LEU A 217 -18.75 8.12 4.52
CA LEU A 217 -18.91 7.67 3.14
C LEU A 217 -18.79 8.87 2.19
N ASN A 218 -17.92 8.75 1.20
CA ASN A 218 -17.79 9.72 0.12
C ASN A 218 -18.22 9.07 -1.20
N ALA A 219 -19.33 9.53 -1.79
CA ALA A 219 -19.76 9.16 -3.13
C ALA A 219 -19.52 10.32 -4.11
N GLN A 220 -18.51 10.18 -4.97
CA GLN A 220 -18.03 11.27 -5.84
C GLN A 220 -18.70 11.25 -7.21
N HIS A 221 -20.01 11.52 -7.27
CA HIS A 221 -20.78 11.51 -8.52
C HIS A 221 -20.27 12.51 -9.57
N TYR A 222 -19.78 13.68 -9.15
CA TYR A 222 -19.20 14.66 -10.08
C TYR A 222 -17.90 14.18 -10.75
N LYS A 223 -17.26 13.12 -10.23
CA LYS A 223 -16.10 12.47 -10.83
C LYS A 223 -16.44 11.15 -11.53
N SER A 224 -17.73 10.83 -11.73
CA SER A 224 -18.10 9.61 -12.44
C SER A 224 -17.58 9.67 -13.88
N VAL A 225 -16.90 8.63 -14.32
CA VAL A 225 -16.45 8.45 -15.70
C VAL A 225 -17.07 7.16 -16.21
N GLY A 226 -17.87 7.27 -17.27
CA GLY A 226 -18.59 6.13 -17.86
C GLY A 226 -17.85 5.47 -19.02
N GLU A 227 -16.84 6.16 -19.56
CA GLU A 227 -16.02 5.71 -20.68
C GLU A 227 -14.61 6.29 -20.56
N VAL A 228 -13.60 5.49 -20.88
CA VAL A 228 -12.22 5.95 -21.08
C VAL A 228 -11.80 5.68 -22.51
N LYS A 229 -11.16 6.66 -23.16
CA LYS A 229 -10.59 6.54 -24.51
C LYS A 229 -9.08 6.57 -24.45
N ALA A 230 -8.45 5.69 -25.21
CA ALA A 230 -7.01 5.68 -25.42
C ALA A 230 -6.70 5.74 -26.92
N LYS A 231 -5.53 6.29 -27.26
CA LYS A 231 -5.12 6.49 -28.65
C LYS A 231 -3.91 5.62 -28.97
N PHE A 232 -3.85 5.05 -30.16
CA PHE A 232 -2.65 4.40 -30.68
C PHE A 232 -2.45 4.78 -32.15
N TYR A 233 -1.23 4.67 -32.65
CA TYR A 233 -0.94 4.90 -34.06
C TYR A 233 -0.90 3.55 -34.79
N ASP A 234 -1.78 3.38 -35.77
CA ASP A 234 -1.79 2.21 -36.63
C ASP A 234 -0.83 2.47 -37.80
N PHE A 235 0.29 1.74 -37.81
CA PHE A 235 1.33 1.90 -38.82
C PHE A 235 0.97 1.29 -40.17
N ASP A 236 0.05 0.33 -40.22
CA ASP A 236 -0.36 -0.33 -41.46
C ASP A 236 -1.20 0.61 -42.33
N ILE A 237 -2.07 1.39 -41.69
CA ILE A 237 -2.90 2.40 -42.39
C ILE A 237 -2.42 3.84 -42.21
N ALA A 238 -1.36 4.06 -41.42
CA ALA A 238 -0.78 5.36 -41.10
C ALA A 238 -1.78 6.38 -40.49
N GLU A 239 -2.62 5.91 -39.55
CA GLU A 239 -3.64 6.75 -38.89
C GLU A 239 -3.65 6.57 -37.37
N LEU A 240 -4.02 7.65 -36.66
CA LEU A 240 -4.26 7.59 -35.23
C LEU A 240 -5.66 7.03 -34.96
N LYS A 241 -5.71 5.85 -34.32
CA LYS A 241 -6.94 5.18 -33.91
C LYS A 241 -7.25 5.40 -32.44
N VAL A 242 -8.51 5.22 -32.09
CA VAL A 242 -9.03 5.36 -30.72
C VAL A 242 -9.69 4.05 -30.31
N VAL A 243 -9.32 3.56 -29.14
CA VAL A 243 -10.03 2.47 -28.46
C VAL A 243 -10.80 3.02 -27.26
N ASN A 244 -11.89 2.36 -26.91
CA ASN A 244 -12.77 2.78 -25.82
C ASN A 244 -12.91 1.64 -24.80
N ALA A 245 -12.94 2.00 -23.52
CA ALA A 245 -13.39 1.14 -22.44
C ALA A 245 -14.65 1.75 -21.84
N GLY A 246 -15.76 1.00 -21.81
CA GLY A 246 -17.06 1.53 -21.43
C GLY A 246 -17.75 2.26 -22.58
N SER A 247 -18.93 2.83 -22.30
CA SER A 247 -19.78 3.47 -23.31
C SER A 247 -20.67 4.58 -22.75
N ALA A 248 -20.59 4.86 -21.45
CA ALA A 248 -21.42 5.85 -20.79
C ALA A 248 -20.73 7.22 -20.70
N SER A 249 -21.52 8.29 -20.63
CA SER A 249 -21.01 9.64 -20.39
C SER A 249 -20.80 9.90 -18.89
N PRO A 250 -19.86 10.80 -18.50
CA PRO A 250 -18.90 11.49 -19.36
C PRO A 250 -17.70 10.60 -19.72
N SER A 251 -17.04 10.94 -20.82
CA SER A 251 -15.87 10.25 -21.35
C SER A 251 -14.58 10.93 -20.90
N HIS A 252 -13.57 10.15 -20.54
CA HIS A 252 -12.22 10.62 -20.21
C HIS A 252 -11.23 10.15 -21.28
N ILE A 253 -10.40 11.05 -21.80
CA ILE A 253 -9.41 10.70 -22.82
C ILE A 253 -8.02 10.68 -22.17
N LEU A 254 -7.33 9.55 -22.27
CA LEU A 254 -5.94 9.45 -21.82
C LEU A 254 -5.05 10.39 -22.65
N PRO A 255 -4.10 11.11 -22.01
CA PRO A 255 -3.31 12.13 -22.69
C PRO A 255 -2.20 11.55 -23.60
N TYR A 256 -1.89 10.26 -23.46
CA TYR A 256 -0.79 9.60 -24.17
C TYR A 256 -1.27 8.79 -25.38
N VAL A 257 -0.37 8.65 -26.36
CA VAL A 257 -0.52 7.71 -27.47
C VAL A 257 0.27 6.44 -27.12
N PHE A 258 -0.38 5.29 -27.20
CA PHE A 258 0.18 3.99 -26.89
C PHE A 258 0.82 3.37 -28.14
N ALA A 259 1.73 2.43 -27.91
CA ALA A 259 2.50 1.77 -28.96
C ALA A 259 1.61 0.95 -29.92
N ASP A 260 0.58 0.30 -29.38
CA ASP A 260 -0.30 -0.60 -30.12
C ASP A 260 -1.73 -0.58 -29.54
N GLU A 261 -2.64 -1.23 -30.25
CA GLU A 261 -4.06 -1.35 -29.88
C GLU A 261 -4.24 -2.04 -28.52
N ALA A 262 -3.49 -3.11 -28.26
CA ALA A 262 -3.61 -3.92 -27.05
C ALA A 262 -3.25 -3.10 -25.79
N SER A 263 -2.13 -2.39 -25.84
CA SER A 263 -1.64 -1.50 -24.78
C SER A 263 -2.61 -0.34 -24.54
N ALA A 264 -3.16 0.25 -25.60
CA ALA A 264 -4.20 1.28 -25.49
C ALA A 264 -5.46 0.74 -24.82
N GLN A 265 -5.91 -0.45 -25.23
CA GLN A 265 -7.13 -1.07 -24.73
C GLN A 265 -7.00 -1.41 -23.24
N VAL A 266 -5.88 -1.99 -22.84
CA VAL A 266 -5.58 -2.28 -21.43
C VAL A 266 -5.54 -1.00 -20.61
N ALA A 267 -4.81 0.03 -21.06
CA ALA A 267 -4.71 1.28 -20.33
C ALA A 267 -6.08 1.97 -20.15
N ALA A 268 -6.95 1.93 -21.17
CA ALA A 268 -8.31 2.44 -21.08
C ALA A 268 -9.14 1.64 -20.06
N GLN A 269 -9.05 0.30 -20.08
CA GLN A 269 -9.76 -0.58 -19.13
C GLN A 269 -9.28 -0.36 -17.69
N SER A 270 -7.97 -0.35 -17.47
CA SER A 270 -7.33 -0.10 -16.18
C SER A 270 -7.78 1.24 -15.59
N LYS A 271 -7.77 2.31 -16.40
CA LYS A 271 -8.20 3.62 -15.94
C LYS A 271 -9.70 3.67 -15.61
N LEU A 272 -10.54 3.00 -16.41
CA LEU A 272 -11.97 2.91 -16.12
C LEU A 272 -12.22 2.16 -14.82
N ALA A 273 -11.52 1.04 -14.59
CA ALA A 273 -11.59 0.28 -13.35
C ALA A 273 -11.17 1.13 -12.13
N GLN A 274 -10.08 1.90 -12.26
CA GLN A 274 -9.65 2.85 -11.24
C GLN A 274 -10.73 3.91 -10.93
N PHE A 275 -11.38 4.49 -11.95
CA PHE A 275 -12.47 5.45 -11.73
C PHE A 275 -13.67 4.82 -11.03
N LYS A 276 -14.03 3.58 -11.39
CA LYS A 276 -15.11 2.84 -10.71
C LYS A 276 -14.80 2.60 -9.24
N ARG A 277 -13.58 2.14 -8.91
CA ARG A 277 -13.18 1.88 -7.52
C ARG A 277 -13.11 3.15 -6.68
N SER A 278 -12.53 4.22 -7.23
CA SER A 278 -12.39 5.50 -6.53
C SER A 278 -13.68 6.34 -6.47
N HIS A 279 -14.76 5.91 -7.13
CA HIS A 279 -16.04 6.60 -7.09
C HIS A 279 -16.65 6.64 -5.68
N LYS A 280 -16.50 5.55 -4.93
CA LYS A 280 -16.90 5.46 -3.52
C LYS A 280 -15.69 5.19 -2.65
N SER A 281 -15.56 5.94 -1.57
CA SER A 281 -14.60 5.66 -0.52
C SER A 281 -15.23 5.77 0.85
N VAL A 282 -14.72 4.99 1.79
CA VAL A 282 -15.15 5.01 3.19
C VAL A 282 -13.95 5.27 4.06
N GLN A 283 -14.08 6.24 4.95
CA GLN A 283 -13.14 6.50 6.03
C GLN A 283 -13.74 5.96 7.32
N LEU A 284 -13.04 5.08 8.01
CA LEU A 284 -13.46 4.48 9.27
C LEU A 284 -12.51 4.90 10.38
N HIS A 285 -13.08 5.23 11.53
CA HIS A 285 -12.34 5.30 12.78
C HIS A 285 -12.87 4.18 13.67
N THR A 286 -11.99 3.31 14.13
CA THR A 286 -12.34 2.12 14.89
C THR A 286 -11.53 2.03 16.18
N PHE A 287 -12.05 1.32 17.17
CA PHE A 287 -11.18 0.77 18.21
C PHE A 287 -10.12 -0.12 17.56
N GLY A 288 -8.91 -0.10 18.12
CA GLY A 288 -7.74 -0.71 17.52
C GLY A 288 -7.96 -2.17 17.19
N LYS A 289 -7.75 -2.53 15.93
CA LYS A 289 -7.88 -3.90 15.44
C LYS A 289 -6.67 -4.21 14.56
N PRO A 290 -5.66 -4.92 15.10
CA PRO A 290 -4.38 -5.12 14.40
C PRO A 290 -4.50 -6.02 13.17
N ASP A 291 -5.59 -6.76 13.04
CA ASP A 291 -5.86 -7.65 11.90
C ASP A 291 -6.25 -6.88 10.62
N ILE A 292 -6.59 -5.59 10.75
CA ILE A 292 -6.88 -4.73 9.59
C ILE A 292 -5.56 -4.41 8.90
N VAL A 293 -5.38 -4.88 7.68
CA VAL A 293 -4.15 -4.66 6.91
C VAL A 293 -4.45 -4.01 5.57
N ALA A 294 -3.53 -3.19 5.08
CA ALA A 294 -3.59 -2.65 3.73
C ALA A 294 -3.55 -3.79 2.71
N GLY A 295 -4.52 -3.80 1.79
CA GLY A 295 -4.71 -4.85 0.80
C GLY A 295 -5.75 -5.91 1.21
N GLY A 296 -6.14 -5.93 2.49
CA GLY A 296 -7.21 -6.77 3.00
C GLY A 296 -8.60 -6.20 2.72
N VAL A 297 -9.61 -6.87 3.27
CA VAL A 297 -11.03 -6.50 3.15
C VAL A 297 -11.61 -6.29 4.54
N VAL A 298 -12.37 -5.21 4.70
CA VAL A 298 -13.26 -5.02 5.85
C VAL A 298 -14.71 -5.21 5.40
N GLU A 299 -15.47 -5.96 6.17
CA GLU A 299 -16.90 -6.14 5.97
C GLU A 299 -17.65 -5.34 7.04
N ILE A 300 -18.47 -4.38 6.62
CA ILE A 300 -19.24 -3.53 7.50
C ILE A 300 -20.65 -4.09 7.61
N GLU A 301 -21.12 -4.32 8.83
CA GLU A 301 -22.43 -4.92 9.11
C GLU A 301 -23.22 -4.07 10.10
N ASP A 302 -24.54 -4.02 9.94
CA ASP A 302 -25.48 -3.39 10.88
C ASP A 302 -25.22 -1.90 11.19
N VAL A 303 -24.55 -1.15 10.30
CA VAL A 303 -24.25 0.28 10.51
C VAL A 303 -25.23 1.19 9.78
N ALA A 304 -25.23 1.15 8.44
CA ALA A 304 -26.18 1.85 7.58
C ALA A 304 -26.16 1.23 6.17
N ASP A 305 -27.31 1.20 5.50
CA ASP A 305 -27.49 0.50 4.23
C ASP A 305 -26.49 0.95 3.14
N GLU A 306 -26.11 2.22 3.11
CA GLU A 306 -25.19 2.76 2.12
C GLU A 306 -23.72 2.36 2.32
N ILE A 307 -23.34 1.95 3.52
CA ILE A 307 -21.95 1.56 3.87
C ILE A 307 -21.80 0.08 4.19
N ASN A 308 -22.89 -0.62 4.50
CA ASN A 308 -22.85 -2.05 4.76
C ASN A 308 -22.32 -2.80 3.52
N GLY A 309 -21.49 -3.82 3.75
CA GLY A 309 -20.83 -4.60 2.71
C GLY A 309 -19.31 -4.58 2.78
N ARG A 310 -18.68 -5.08 1.73
CA ARG A 310 -17.24 -5.36 1.67
C ARG A 310 -16.48 -4.20 1.02
N TRP A 311 -15.40 -3.78 1.68
CA TRP A 311 -14.56 -2.66 1.25
C TRP A 311 -13.09 -3.05 1.24
N TYR A 312 -12.37 -2.62 0.20
CA TYR A 312 -10.93 -2.84 0.08
C TYR A 312 -10.16 -1.81 0.89
N VAL A 313 -9.24 -2.26 1.75
CA VAL A 313 -8.42 -1.38 2.59
C VAL A 313 -7.23 -0.86 1.78
N ASN A 314 -7.29 0.41 1.37
CA ASN A 314 -6.18 1.07 0.67
C ASN A 314 -5.07 1.45 1.63
N GLU A 315 -5.43 1.94 2.80
CA GLU A 315 -4.53 2.43 3.84
C GLU A 315 -5.16 2.21 5.22
N VAL A 316 -4.32 1.87 6.19
CA VAL A 316 -4.71 1.81 7.60
C VAL A 316 -3.62 2.43 8.45
N GLU A 317 -4.00 3.32 9.36
CA GLU A 317 -3.14 3.87 10.39
C GLU A 317 -3.55 3.31 11.75
N HIS A 318 -2.65 2.57 12.39
CA HIS A 318 -2.80 2.09 13.76
C HIS A 318 -2.09 3.05 14.71
N VAL A 319 -2.78 3.48 15.77
CA VAL A 319 -2.24 4.44 16.74
C VAL A 319 -2.49 3.93 18.16
N ILE A 320 -1.42 3.79 18.94
CA ILE A 320 -1.49 3.60 20.40
C ILE A 320 -0.92 4.84 21.06
N ASN A 321 -1.74 5.53 21.85
CA ASN A 321 -1.35 6.72 22.62
C ASN A 321 -2.15 6.82 23.93
N GLY A 322 -2.09 7.96 24.61
CA GLY A 322 -2.80 8.20 25.88
C GLY A 322 -4.33 8.05 25.81
N GLN A 323 -4.94 8.01 24.62
CA GLN A 323 -6.38 7.78 24.44
C GLN A 323 -6.74 6.29 24.28
N GLY A 324 -5.75 5.40 24.11
CA GLY A 324 -5.95 3.98 23.86
C GLY A 324 -5.38 3.52 22.51
N TYR A 325 -5.94 2.44 21.96
CA TYR A 325 -5.59 1.91 20.65
C TYR A 325 -6.74 2.18 19.66
N TYR A 326 -6.44 2.85 18.56
CA TYR A 326 -7.36 3.13 17.45
C TYR A 326 -6.77 2.71 16.10
N SER A 327 -7.66 2.45 15.14
CA SER A 327 -7.32 2.29 13.73
C SER A 327 -8.10 3.31 12.89
N TYR A 328 -7.41 4.01 12.01
CA TYR A 328 -8.00 4.88 10.99
C TYR A 328 -7.84 4.20 9.63
N VAL A 329 -8.96 3.85 8.99
CA VAL A 329 -8.98 2.99 7.81
C VAL A 329 -9.55 3.77 6.64
N ASN A 330 -8.80 3.81 5.54
CA ASN A 330 -9.24 4.38 4.28
C ASN A 330 -9.51 3.25 3.29
N CYS A 331 -10.78 3.13 2.88
CA CYS A 331 -11.23 2.08 1.98
C CYS A 331 -11.76 2.63 0.66
N GLU A 332 -11.67 1.81 -0.39
CA GLU A 332 -12.35 2.01 -1.67
C GLU A 332 -13.27 0.82 -2.00
N ALA A 333 -14.08 0.96 -3.04
CA ALA A 333 -14.92 -0.14 -3.49
C ALA A 333 -14.05 -1.34 -3.90
N LEU A 334 -14.41 -2.52 -3.41
CA LEU A 334 -13.77 -3.79 -3.78
C LEU A 334 -13.94 -4.05 -5.28
N ALA A 335 -12.88 -4.47 -5.95
CA ALA A 335 -12.94 -4.93 -7.33
C ALA A 335 -13.70 -6.27 -7.37
N GLU A 336 -14.63 -6.39 -8.32
CA GLU A 336 -15.35 -7.64 -8.60
C GLU A 336 -14.52 -8.64 -9.41
#